data_AF-A0A2T0M939-F1
#
_entry.id   AF-A0A2T0M939-F1
#
_cell.length_a   1.000
_cell.length_b   1.000
_cell.length_c   1.000
_cell.angle_alpha   90.00
_cell.angle_beta   90.00
_cell.angle_gamma   90.00
#
_symmetry.space_group_name_H-M   'P 1'
#
loop_
_entity.id
_entity.type
_entity.pdbx_description
1 polymer ?
#
loop_
_entity_poly.entity_id
_entity_poly.type
_entity_poly.pdbx_seq_one_letter_code
_entity_poly.pdbx_strand_id
1 'polypeptide(L)'
;MRKRNYIIFVLGICFLATTENSHAQFLKKLKKKTEAELLQKTEEVAGKVLGDDKKNEQKENTKSEPKDSTQSSSKGEGPITVQDPGILTYDSPNPLFRDISVQHYKGIPRFGSCDFYFKSPNRPDGSPEGKAKRKLMEAGYTGFMQLVQINLLNDLFKSIDKEALTPRPKTLNEEEIKSHKAQQMLANFVFAVGSESLQQQYFCNPEENSGNCRVVNTWGGFRADDFTENEKYVDFVDKHLDPILEWSKSFFSDGTQTVYLVWQLKDLGTYDFERNGFWISLPHKIRNGRGFDYNSTRESYFFTFLPKTDYGQQVLSKTNQVEYIKGKVLFKIEPDKAEKLINDRYKDLQIVSKVKIVFEGLEEANRFSFTPTYSYHFQDPIVEIFEDIQLTQKLGSLDMRQLVYKEN
;
A
#
# COMPACT_ATOMS: atom_id res chain seq x y z
N MET A 1 -35.44 3.05 -38.00
CA MET A 1 -34.32 3.59 -37.20
C MET A 1 -34.80 4.33 -35.93
N ARG A 2 -35.75 3.76 -35.14
CA ARG A 2 -36.30 4.40 -33.91
C ARG A 2 -36.38 3.49 -32.67
N LYS A 3 -36.07 2.19 -32.78
CA LYS A 3 -36.10 1.24 -31.65
C LYS A 3 -34.74 1.05 -30.93
N ARG A 4 -33.63 1.43 -31.57
CA ARG A 4 -32.27 1.23 -31.00
C ARG A 4 -31.88 2.30 -29.97
N ASN A 5 -32.48 3.49 -30.03
CA ASN A 5 -32.18 4.59 -29.10
C ASN A 5 -32.97 4.50 -27.78
N TYR A 6 -34.07 3.72 -27.74
CA TYR A 6 -34.84 3.50 -26.51
C TYR A 6 -34.16 2.51 -25.55
N ILE A 7 -33.48 1.50 -26.09
CA ILE A 7 -32.78 0.48 -25.28
C ILE A 7 -31.55 1.08 -24.58
N ILE A 8 -30.85 2.02 -25.22
CA ILE A 8 -29.70 2.72 -24.64
C ILE A 8 -30.15 3.69 -23.53
N PHE A 9 -31.33 4.31 -23.66
CA PHE A 9 -31.85 5.22 -22.64
C PHE A 9 -32.37 4.48 -21.39
N VAL A 10 -32.99 3.30 -21.56
CA VAL A 10 -33.46 2.47 -20.43
C VAL A 10 -32.30 1.81 -19.67
N LEU A 11 -31.23 1.39 -20.36
CA LEU A 11 -30.02 0.87 -19.72
C LEU A 11 -29.25 1.95 -18.94
N GLY A 12 -29.27 3.21 -19.40
CA GLY A 12 -28.66 4.34 -18.69
C GLY A 12 -29.37 4.72 -17.39
N ILE A 13 -30.71 4.58 -17.32
CA ILE A 13 -31.50 4.87 -16.12
C ILE A 13 -31.38 3.73 -15.09
N CYS A 14 -31.23 2.47 -15.52
CA CYS A 14 -30.99 1.36 -14.60
C CYS A 14 -29.62 1.42 -13.91
N PHE A 15 -28.62 2.10 -14.48
CA PHE A 15 -27.30 2.27 -13.84
C PHE A 15 -27.23 3.42 -12.83
N LEU A 16 -28.17 4.38 -12.87
CA LEU A 16 -28.24 5.46 -11.89
C LEU A 16 -29.16 5.14 -10.70
N ALA A 17 -30.02 4.12 -10.81
CA ALA A 17 -30.97 3.73 -9.77
C ALA A 17 -30.42 2.71 -8.74
N THR A 18 -29.21 2.17 -8.93
CA THR A 18 -28.69 1.08 -8.08
C THR A 18 -27.96 1.54 -6.83
N THR A 19 -27.65 2.83 -6.68
CA THR A 19 -26.99 3.33 -5.46
C THR A 19 -27.98 3.91 -4.44
N GLU A 20 -29.14 4.43 -4.84
CA GLU A 20 -30.10 5.03 -3.90
C GLU A 20 -30.95 3.98 -3.15
N ASN A 21 -31.19 2.82 -3.76
CA ASN A 21 -32.06 1.78 -3.19
C ASN A 21 -31.46 1.05 -1.99
N SER A 22 -30.13 0.90 -1.92
CA SER A 22 -29.47 0.26 -0.77
C SER A 22 -29.54 1.12 0.49
N HIS A 23 -29.42 2.45 0.37
CA HIS A 23 -29.50 3.38 1.49
C HIS A 23 -30.92 3.44 2.08
N ALA A 24 -31.95 3.54 1.22
CA ALA A 24 -33.35 3.57 1.67
C ALA A 24 -33.78 2.25 2.34
N GLN A 25 -33.31 1.11 1.82
CA GLN A 25 -33.58 -0.20 2.43
C GLN A 25 -32.86 -0.40 3.76
N PHE A 26 -31.63 0.10 3.91
CA PHE A 26 -30.90 0.08 5.17
C PHE A 26 -31.64 0.89 6.24
N LEU A 27 -31.98 2.16 5.96
CA LEU A 27 -32.72 3.03 6.88
C LEU A 27 -34.07 2.44 7.29
N LYS A 28 -34.80 1.84 6.34
CA LYS A 28 -36.09 1.19 6.62
C LYS A 28 -35.94 -0.03 7.53
N LYS A 29 -34.87 -0.82 7.37
CA LYS A 29 -34.58 -1.97 8.23
C LYS A 29 -34.09 -1.54 9.61
N LEU A 30 -33.23 -0.52 9.68
CA LEU A 30 -32.78 0.08 10.95
C LEU A 30 -33.98 0.57 11.75
N LYS A 31 -34.84 1.39 11.13
CA LYS A 31 -36.05 1.91 11.76
C LYS A 31 -36.94 0.80 12.32
N LYS A 32 -37.19 -0.26 11.55
CA LYS A 32 -37.97 -1.43 12.02
C LYS A 32 -37.33 -2.14 13.20
N LYS A 33 -36.00 -2.27 13.22
CA LYS A 33 -35.28 -2.91 14.34
C LYS A 33 -35.34 -2.04 15.60
N THR A 34 -35.14 -0.73 15.47
CA THR A 34 -35.27 0.22 16.58
C THR A 34 -36.71 0.26 17.12
N GLU A 35 -37.73 0.21 16.25
CA GLU A 35 -39.14 0.10 16.64
C GLU A 35 -39.42 -1.22 17.36
N ALA A 36 -38.86 -2.34 16.92
CA ALA A 36 -39.01 -3.64 17.58
C ALA A 36 -38.30 -3.69 18.94
N GLU A 37 -37.09 -3.14 19.07
CA GLU A 37 -36.37 -3.03 20.33
C GLU A 37 -37.06 -2.06 21.31
N LEU A 38 -37.65 -0.97 20.79
CA LEU A 38 -38.49 -0.06 21.57
C LEU A 38 -39.78 -0.75 22.04
N LEU A 39 -40.44 -1.54 21.18
CA LEU A 39 -41.62 -2.34 21.54
C LEU A 39 -41.29 -3.39 22.59
N GLN A 40 -40.16 -4.09 22.44
CA GLN A 40 -39.72 -5.08 23.42
C GLN A 40 -39.34 -4.43 24.75
N LYS A 41 -38.66 -3.28 24.74
CA LYS A 41 -38.40 -2.50 25.96
C LYS A 41 -39.66 -1.90 26.56
N THR A 42 -40.65 -1.49 25.75
CA THR A 42 -41.93 -1.00 26.28
C THR A 42 -42.82 -2.12 26.77
N GLU A 43 -42.74 -3.34 26.26
CA GLU A 43 -43.37 -4.53 26.85
C GLU A 43 -42.66 -4.96 28.15
N GLU A 44 -41.34 -4.87 28.21
CA GLU A 44 -40.55 -5.15 29.42
C GLU A 44 -40.75 -4.09 30.52
N VAL A 45 -41.01 -2.83 30.13
CA VAL A 45 -41.37 -1.71 31.03
C VAL A 45 -42.87 -1.71 31.35
N ALA A 46 -43.76 -2.08 30.43
CA ALA A 46 -45.20 -2.26 30.68
C ALA A 46 -45.47 -3.46 31.60
N GLY A 47 -44.58 -4.46 31.59
CA GLY A 47 -44.56 -5.53 32.60
C GLY A 47 -44.03 -5.10 33.96
N LYS A 48 -43.44 -3.90 34.11
CA LYS A 48 -42.75 -3.47 35.34
C LYS A 48 -43.16 -2.12 35.95
N VAL A 49 -43.96 -1.27 35.30
CA VAL A 49 -44.32 0.03 35.89
C VAL A 49 -45.77 0.43 35.57
N LEU A 50 -46.70 -0.07 36.37
CA LEU A 50 -47.81 0.74 36.88
C LEU A 50 -47.24 1.52 38.08
N GLY A 51 -46.96 2.82 37.90
CA GLY A 51 -46.51 3.68 39.00
C GLY A 51 -45.78 4.95 38.55
N ASP A 52 -46.54 6.03 38.47
CA ASP A 52 -46.21 7.46 38.70
C ASP A 52 -45.02 8.16 38.01
N ASP A 53 -45.39 8.99 37.04
CA ASP A 53 -45.37 10.47 37.06
C ASP A 53 -44.09 11.29 37.40
N LYS A 54 -43.78 12.18 36.43
CA LYS A 54 -43.30 13.58 36.48
C LYS A 54 -41.80 13.94 36.30
N LYS A 55 -41.60 14.74 35.22
CA LYS A 55 -40.91 16.06 35.06
C LYS A 55 -39.51 16.25 35.70
N ASN A 56 -38.52 16.93 35.11
CA ASN A 56 -38.55 18.14 34.29
C ASN A 56 -37.18 18.39 33.59
N GLU A 57 -37.19 19.31 32.63
CA GLU A 57 -36.10 19.99 31.90
C GLU A 57 -35.02 20.60 32.85
N GLN A 58 -33.80 21.05 32.46
CA GLN A 58 -33.44 21.91 31.33
C GLN A 58 -31.91 22.11 31.22
N LYS A 59 -31.49 22.63 30.06
CA LYS A 59 -30.13 22.99 29.56
C LYS A 59 -29.41 24.09 30.37
N GLU A 60 -28.08 24.17 30.24
CA GLU A 60 -27.44 25.44 29.84
C GLU A 60 -26.03 25.28 29.21
N ASN A 61 -25.75 26.18 28.26
CA ASN A 61 -24.57 26.35 27.40
C ASN A 61 -23.61 27.37 28.03
N THR A 62 -22.30 27.33 27.70
CA THR A 62 -21.55 28.58 27.47
C THR A 62 -20.41 28.42 26.45
N LYS A 63 -20.37 29.41 25.56
CA LYS A 63 -19.50 29.68 24.41
C LYS A 63 -18.10 30.15 24.83
N SER A 64 -17.09 29.93 23.99
CA SER A 64 -15.83 30.70 23.97
C SER A 64 -15.38 30.94 22.53
N GLU A 65 -14.84 32.14 22.28
CA GLU A 65 -14.27 32.62 21.02
C GLU A 65 -13.33 33.80 21.38
N PRO A 66 -12.47 34.32 20.49
CA PRO A 66 -11.26 33.74 19.92
C PRO A 66 -10.02 34.66 20.13
N LYS A 67 -8.81 34.23 19.75
CA LYS A 67 -7.70 35.15 19.45
C LYS A 67 -6.82 34.69 18.29
N ASP A 68 -6.68 35.60 17.33
CA ASP A 68 -5.69 35.68 16.26
C ASP A 68 -4.25 35.75 16.76
N SER A 69 -3.31 35.23 15.98
CA SER A 69 -2.19 36.04 15.48
C SER A 69 -1.42 35.37 14.32
N THR A 70 -1.25 36.17 13.28
CA THR A 70 -0.44 35.98 12.07
C THR A 70 1.06 36.12 12.37
N GLN A 71 1.93 35.30 11.76
CA GLN A 71 3.20 35.81 11.20
C GLN A 71 3.86 34.89 10.16
N SER A 72 4.35 35.58 9.13
CA SER A 72 5.05 35.13 7.92
C SER A 72 6.47 34.64 8.19
N SER A 73 6.99 33.68 7.40
CA SER A 73 8.40 33.70 6.97
C SER A 73 8.67 32.83 5.73
N SER A 74 9.83 33.12 5.14
CA SER A 74 10.33 32.92 3.79
C SER A 74 10.98 31.56 3.49
N LYS A 75 11.09 31.27 2.18
CA LYS A 75 11.74 30.13 1.52
C LYS A 75 13.21 29.92 1.89
N GLY A 76 13.55 28.66 2.09
CA GLY A 76 14.88 28.05 1.97
C GLY A 76 14.70 26.53 2.01
N GLU A 77 14.76 25.86 0.86
CA GLU A 77 14.64 24.40 0.75
C GLU A 77 15.94 23.75 1.26
N GLY A 78 15.99 23.48 2.56
CA GLY A 78 16.87 22.47 3.16
C GLY A 78 16.25 21.07 3.02
N PRO A 79 17.00 20.00 3.36
CA PRO A 79 16.46 18.65 3.38
C PRO A 79 15.25 18.64 4.31
N ILE A 80 14.08 18.34 3.76
CA ILE A 80 12.85 18.29 4.53
C ILE A 80 12.93 17.04 5.41
N THR A 81 13.40 17.20 6.65
CA THR A 81 13.25 16.19 7.69
C THR A 81 11.78 16.20 8.12
N VAL A 82 10.93 15.49 7.37
CA VAL A 82 9.55 15.26 7.78
C VAL A 82 9.61 14.29 8.97
N GLN A 83 9.62 14.82 10.21
CA GLN A 83 9.31 14.00 11.39
C GLN A 83 7.80 13.72 11.41
N ASP A 84 7.35 12.86 10.51
CA ASP A 84 6.00 12.29 10.53
C ASP A 84 6.06 11.02 11.40
N PRO A 85 5.28 10.93 12.51
CA PRO A 85 5.26 9.76 13.37
C PRO A 85 4.81 8.47 12.67
N GLY A 86 4.36 8.54 11.41
CA GLY A 86 4.03 7.39 10.57
C GLY A 86 5.14 6.91 9.62
N ILE A 87 6.33 7.54 9.62
CA ILE A 87 7.44 7.22 8.70
C ILE A 87 8.60 6.55 9.44
N LEU A 88 9.08 5.44 8.87
CA LEU A 88 10.29 4.73 9.27
C LEU A 88 11.39 5.07 8.27
N THR A 89 12.52 5.54 8.77
CA THR A 89 13.68 5.92 7.95
C THR A 89 14.82 4.93 8.18
N TYR A 90 15.41 4.45 7.10
CA TYR A 90 16.65 3.68 7.11
C TYR A 90 17.77 4.58 6.60
N ASP A 91 18.74 4.84 7.48
CA ASP A 91 19.84 5.75 7.20
C ASP A 91 20.70 5.23 6.04
N SER A 92 21.04 6.16 5.16
CA SER A 92 21.99 5.94 4.07
C SER A 92 23.42 5.76 4.60
N PRO A 93 24.29 5.04 3.88
CA PRO A 93 25.68 4.84 4.30
C PRO A 93 26.51 6.13 4.20
N ASN A 94 26.07 7.10 3.40
CA ASN A 94 26.67 8.42 3.28
C ASN A 94 25.72 9.40 2.54
N PRO A 95 25.96 10.72 2.58
CA PRO A 95 25.08 11.74 2.00
C PRO A 95 24.94 11.73 0.47
N LEU A 96 25.69 10.90 -0.26
CA LEU A 96 25.50 10.75 -1.71
C LEU A 96 24.23 9.95 -2.03
N PHE A 97 23.72 9.19 -1.06
CA PHE A 97 22.45 8.48 -1.17
C PHE A 97 21.43 9.13 -0.25
N ARG A 98 20.16 9.13 -0.67
CA ARG A 98 19.05 9.55 0.18
C ARG A 98 18.71 8.43 1.14
N ASP A 99 18.32 8.80 2.35
CA ASP A 99 17.75 7.83 3.29
C ASP A 99 16.47 7.21 2.73
N ILE A 100 16.18 5.99 3.15
CA ILE A 100 15.00 5.26 2.68
C ILE A 100 13.85 5.46 3.67
N SER A 101 12.82 6.20 3.24
CA SER A 101 11.63 6.46 4.06
C SER A 101 10.43 5.63 3.58
N VAL A 102 9.93 4.75 4.45
CA VAL A 102 8.71 3.96 4.22
C VAL A 102 7.70 4.22 5.34
N GLN A 103 6.41 4.00 5.09
CA GLN A 103 5.44 4.14 6.18
C GLN A 103 5.50 2.93 7.10
N HIS A 104 5.16 3.12 8.37
CA HIS A 104 5.09 2.03 9.34
C HIS A 104 3.77 1.99 10.08
N TYR A 105 3.51 0.86 10.72
CA TYR A 105 2.47 0.70 11.72
C TYR A 105 3.09 -0.02 12.92
N LYS A 106 2.94 0.54 14.13
CA LYS A 106 3.56 0.02 15.36
C LYS A 106 5.07 -0.27 15.23
N GLY A 107 5.81 0.66 14.60
CA GLY A 107 7.26 0.55 14.40
C GLY A 107 7.72 -0.49 13.37
N ILE A 108 6.80 -1.14 12.64
CA ILE A 108 7.11 -2.14 11.60
C ILE A 108 6.69 -1.58 10.24
N PRO A 109 7.52 -1.71 9.19
CA PRO A 109 7.19 -1.18 7.87
C PRO A 109 5.89 -1.78 7.35
N ARG A 110 5.07 -0.95 6.70
CA ARG A 110 3.78 -1.33 6.15
C ARG A 110 3.81 -1.26 4.63
N PHE A 111 3.11 -2.19 4.01
CA PHE A 111 3.14 -2.41 2.58
C PHE A 111 1.71 -2.75 2.11
N GLY A 112 1.27 -2.10 1.04
CA GLY A 112 0.05 -2.43 0.31
C GLY A 112 -0.64 -1.15 -0.11
N SER A 113 -1.84 -0.91 0.42
CA SER A 113 -2.56 0.36 0.28
C SER A 113 -1.97 1.41 1.23
N CYS A 114 -0.81 1.96 0.88
CA CYS A 114 -0.12 3.01 1.63
C CYS A 114 -0.49 4.42 1.14
N ASP A 115 -0.27 5.43 1.98
CA ASP A 115 -0.56 6.82 1.63
C ASP A 115 0.59 7.45 0.85
N PHE A 116 0.47 7.51 -0.47
CA PHE A 116 1.47 8.15 -1.34
C PHE A 116 1.15 9.62 -1.61
N TYR A 117 0.20 10.21 -0.87
CA TYR A 117 -0.17 11.62 -1.01
C TYR A 117 -0.59 11.96 -2.46
N PHE A 118 -1.26 11.01 -3.13
CA PHE A 118 -1.85 11.26 -4.44
C PHE A 118 -3.00 12.23 -4.32
N LYS A 119 -3.14 13.08 -5.35
CA LYS A 119 -4.30 13.96 -5.45
C LYS A 119 -5.54 13.09 -5.64
N SER A 120 -6.50 13.23 -4.74
CA SER A 120 -7.81 12.58 -4.82
C SER A 120 -8.91 13.61 -4.58
N PRO A 121 -10.19 13.32 -4.86
CA PRO A 121 -11.29 14.21 -4.47
C PRO A 121 -11.26 14.58 -2.98
N ASN A 122 -10.75 13.69 -2.13
CA ASN A 122 -10.62 13.86 -0.68
C ASN A 122 -9.33 14.60 -0.28
N ARG A 123 -8.36 14.69 -1.20
CA ARG A 123 -7.05 15.30 -1.02
C ARG A 123 -6.70 16.07 -2.28
N PRO A 124 -7.40 17.18 -2.56
CA PRO A 124 -7.17 17.95 -3.79
C PRO A 124 -5.80 18.64 -3.79
N ASP A 125 -5.08 18.59 -2.67
CA ASP A 125 -3.86 19.35 -2.47
C ASP A 125 -2.72 18.84 -3.37
N GLY A 126 -2.30 19.72 -4.28
CA GLY A 126 -1.12 19.57 -5.11
C GLY A 126 0.01 20.49 -4.65
N SER A 127 0.00 20.88 -3.37
CA SER A 127 1.00 21.75 -2.75
C SER A 127 2.42 21.23 -3.02
N PRO A 128 3.42 22.14 -3.01
CA PRO A 128 4.82 21.75 -3.05
C PRO A 128 5.17 20.72 -1.98
N GLU A 129 4.62 20.86 -0.77
CA GLU A 129 4.82 19.90 0.33
C GLU A 129 4.24 18.51 0.01
N GLY A 130 3.01 18.43 -0.51
CA GLY A 130 2.42 17.17 -0.93
C GLY A 130 3.20 16.49 -2.06
N LYS A 131 3.74 17.28 -3.01
CA LYS A 131 4.64 16.76 -4.06
C LYS A 131 5.96 16.24 -3.49
N ALA A 132 6.54 16.93 -2.52
CA ALA A 132 7.77 16.49 -1.85
C ALA A 132 7.55 15.19 -1.08
N LYS A 133 6.47 15.08 -0.30
CA LYS A 133 6.09 13.84 0.41
C LYS A 133 5.84 12.69 -0.55
N ARG A 134 5.17 12.93 -1.68
CA ARG A 134 4.99 11.91 -2.72
C ARG A 134 6.31 11.41 -3.26
N LYS A 135 7.21 12.32 -3.67
CA LYS A 135 8.54 11.95 -4.17
C LYS A 135 9.34 11.17 -3.11
N LEU A 136 9.25 11.57 -1.84
CA LEU A 136 9.88 10.88 -0.73
C LEU A 136 9.35 9.44 -0.60
N MET A 137 8.03 9.24 -0.65
CA MET A 137 7.44 7.89 -0.59
C MET A 137 7.77 7.06 -1.82
N GLU A 138 7.64 7.60 -3.03
CA GLU A 138 7.98 6.88 -4.28
C GLU A 138 9.45 6.42 -4.28
N ALA A 139 10.38 7.31 -3.92
CA ALA A 139 11.80 6.97 -3.83
C ALA A 139 12.09 5.99 -2.69
N GLY A 140 11.48 6.17 -1.52
CA GLY A 140 11.69 5.29 -0.37
C GLY A 140 11.20 3.87 -0.60
N TYR A 141 9.97 3.66 -1.09
CA TYR A 141 9.51 2.31 -1.41
C TYR A 141 10.33 1.68 -2.54
N THR A 142 10.67 2.44 -3.59
CA THR A 142 11.51 1.93 -4.69
C THR A 142 12.90 1.51 -4.20
N GLY A 143 13.55 2.35 -3.41
CA GLY A 143 14.87 2.08 -2.84
C GLY A 143 14.85 0.90 -1.88
N PHE A 144 13.83 0.78 -1.03
CA PHE A 144 13.63 -0.39 -0.19
C PHE A 144 13.56 -1.67 -1.02
N MET A 145 12.73 -1.69 -2.08
CA MET A 145 12.61 -2.85 -2.98
C MET A 145 13.95 -3.21 -3.61
N GLN A 146 14.68 -2.22 -4.11
CA GLN A 146 15.95 -2.43 -4.80
C GLN A 146 17.04 -2.95 -3.85
N LEU A 147 17.14 -2.43 -2.62
CA LEU A 147 18.11 -2.94 -1.65
C LEU A 147 17.81 -4.38 -1.25
N VAL A 148 16.53 -4.73 -1.08
CA VAL A 148 16.15 -6.14 -0.86
C VAL A 148 16.55 -7.01 -2.06
N GLN A 149 16.28 -6.58 -3.29
CA GLN A 149 16.71 -7.32 -4.48
C GLN A 149 18.22 -7.46 -4.57
N ILE A 150 18.98 -6.40 -4.29
CA ILE A 150 20.46 -6.43 -4.28
C ILE A 150 20.95 -7.45 -3.25
N ASN A 151 20.36 -7.48 -2.05
CA ASN A 151 20.73 -8.45 -1.02
C ASN A 151 20.40 -9.89 -1.43
N LEU A 152 19.16 -10.15 -1.86
CA LEU A 152 18.69 -11.49 -2.23
C LEU A 152 19.37 -12.03 -3.50
N LEU A 153 19.77 -11.14 -4.41
CA LEU A 153 20.42 -11.47 -5.68
C LEU A 153 21.90 -11.07 -5.69
N ASN A 154 22.55 -11.04 -4.52
CA ASN A 154 23.95 -10.67 -4.37
C ASN A 154 24.90 -11.54 -5.22
N ASP A 155 24.50 -12.78 -5.53
CA ASP A 155 25.27 -13.63 -6.44
C ASP A 155 25.42 -13.06 -7.86
N LEU A 156 24.47 -12.22 -8.32
CA LEU A 156 24.62 -11.50 -9.60
C LEU A 156 25.74 -10.48 -9.53
N PHE A 157 25.86 -9.78 -8.40
CA PHE A 157 26.88 -8.76 -8.18
C PHE A 157 28.29 -9.36 -8.02
N LYS A 158 28.42 -10.65 -7.70
CA LYS A 158 29.71 -11.35 -7.77
C LYS A 158 30.22 -11.49 -9.22
N SER A 159 29.32 -11.51 -10.19
CA SER A 159 29.64 -11.63 -11.61
C SER A 159 29.67 -10.28 -12.32
N ILE A 160 29.56 -9.16 -11.60
CA ILE A 160 29.53 -7.83 -12.22
C ILE A 160 30.90 -7.51 -12.83
N ASP A 161 30.91 -7.17 -14.11
CA ASP A 161 32.10 -6.64 -14.77
C ASP A 161 32.37 -5.22 -14.26
N LYS A 162 33.45 -5.04 -13.49
CA LYS A 162 33.80 -3.74 -12.90
C LYS A 162 34.57 -2.82 -13.87
N GLU A 163 35.06 -3.37 -14.97
CA GLU A 163 35.95 -2.68 -15.91
C GLU A 163 35.19 -2.16 -17.14
N ALA A 164 34.03 -2.74 -17.45
CA ALA A 164 33.21 -2.29 -18.56
C ALA A 164 31.69 -2.54 -18.41
N LEU A 165 30.90 -1.74 -19.12
CA LEU A 165 29.49 -2.03 -19.35
C LEU A 165 29.37 -3.32 -20.17
N THR A 166 28.57 -4.26 -19.66
CA THR A 166 28.29 -5.50 -20.39
C THR A 166 27.38 -5.18 -21.57
N PRO A 167 27.83 -5.39 -22.82
CA PRO A 167 27.07 -5.05 -24.00
C PRO A 167 25.77 -5.87 -24.06
N ARG A 168 24.85 -5.46 -24.94
CA ARG A 168 23.59 -6.16 -25.20
C ARG A 168 23.65 -6.97 -26.51
N PRO A 169 24.47 -8.03 -26.65
CA PRO A 169 24.52 -8.83 -27.86
C PRO A 169 23.33 -9.80 -27.92
N LYS A 170 23.16 -10.42 -29.09
CA LYS A 170 22.09 -11.40 -29.37
C LYS A 170 22.28 -12.73 -28.64
N THR A 171 23.50 -13.03 -28.18
CA THR A 171 23.87 -14.25 -27.44
C THR A 171 24.89 -13.89 -26.36
N LEU A 172 24.45 -13.85 -25.11
CA LEU A 172 25.31 -13.71 -23.94
C LEU A 172 25.49 -15.06 -23.25
N ASN A 173 26.66 -15.29 -22.66
CA ASN A 173 26.87 -16.41 -21.74
C ASN A 173 26.21 -16.10 -20.37
N GLU A 174 26.18 -17.09 -19.46
CA GLU A 174 25.50 -16.93 -18.17
C GLU A 174 26.13 -15.83 -17.29
N GLU A 175 27.46 -15.71 -17.26
CA GLU A 175 28.17 -14.70 -16.47
C GLU A 175 27.88 -13.30 -16.98
N GLU A 176 27.89 -13.09 -18.30
CA GLU A 176 27.55 -11.81 -18.89
C GLU A 176 26.06 -11.45 -18.67
N ILE A 177 25.15 -12.43 -18.68
CA ILE A 177 23.74 -12.21 -18.35
C ILE A 177 23.59 -11.76 -16.89
N LYS A 178 24.32 -12.38 -15.96
CA LYS A 178 24.36 -11.98 -14.54
C LYS A 178 24.94 -10.57 -14.39
N SER A 179 26.07 -10.30 -15.03
CA SER A 179 26.71 -8.98 -15.04
C SER A 179 25.76 -7.90 -15.54
N HIS A 180 25.19 -8.09 -16.74
CA HIS A 180 24.25 -7.13 -17.34
C HIS A 180 23.04 -6.87 -16.43
N LYS A 181 22.51 -7.91 -15.77
CA LYS A 181 21.41 -7.75 -14.81
C LYS A 181 21.84 -6.97 -13.57
N ALA A 182 23.00 -7.28 -13.00
CA ALA A 182 23.56 -6.55 -11.85
C ALA A 182 23.78 -5.07 -12.19
N GLN A 183 24.34 -4.77 -13.36
CA GLN A 183 24.54 -3.41 -13.87
C GLN A 183 23.21 -2.65 -14.03
N GLN A 184 22.17 -3.30 -14.57
CA GLN A 184 20.83 -2.70 -14.64
C GLN A 184 20.24 -2.43 -13.27
N MET A 185 20.37 -3.38 -12.33
CA MET A 185 19.87 -3.22 -10.96
C MET A 185 20.57 -2.06 -10.26
N LEU A 186 21.90 -1.94 -10.43
CA LEU A 186 22.70 -0.85 -9.90
C LEU A 186 22.24 0.50 -10.47
N ALA A 187 22.14 0.64 -11.79
CA ALA A 187 21.70 1.88 -12.43
C ALA A 187 20.30 2.32 -11.93
N ASN A 188 19.35 1.38 -11.88
CA ASN A 188 18.01 1.64 -11.38
C ASN A 188 18.02 2.09 -9.92
N PHE A 189 18.88 1.50 -9.09
CA PHE A 189 19.03 1.87 -7.69
C PHE A 189 19.53 3.29 -7.55
N VAL A 190 20.66 3.62 -8.18
CA VAL A 190 21.27 4.95 -8.07
C VAL A 190 20.35 6.03 -8.64
N PHE A 191 19.65 5.73 -9.75
CA PHE A 191 18.67 6.64 -10.31
C PHE A 191 17.48 6.90 -9.37
N ALA A 192 17.07 5.92 -8.56
CA ALA A 192 15.96 6.09 -7.62
C ALA A 192 16.37 6.80 -6.32
N VAL A 193 17.52 6.42 -5.75
CA VAL A 193 17.89 6.82 -4.37
C VAL A 193 19.10 7.75 -4.30
N GLY A 194 19.82 7.98 -5.39
CA GLY A 194 20.94 8.91 -5.42
C GLY A 194 20.52 10.33 -5.03
N SER A 195 21.41 11.06 -4.36
CA SER A 195 21.25 12.49 -4.17
C SER A 195 21.15 13.20 -5.53
N GLU A 196 20.59 14.41 -5.55
CA GLU A 196 20.51 15.17 -6.80
C GLU A 196 21.90 15.41 -7.43
N SER A 197 22.93 15.67 -6.61
CA SER A 197 24.29 15.82 -7.09
C SER A 197 24.86 14.52 -7.67
N LEU A 198 24.60 13.37 -7.04
CA LEU A 198 25.03 12.07 -7.56
C LEU A 198 24.34 11.75 -8.88
N GLN A 199 23.04 12.01 -8.97
CA GLN A 199 22.26 11.84 -10.20
C GLN A 199 22.79 12.74 -11.32
N GLN A 200 23.09 14.01 -11.03
CA GLN A 200 23.68 14.93 -11.99
C GLN A 200 25.08 14.49 -12.45
N GLN A 201 25.89 13.90 -11.57
CA GLN A 201 27.25 13.46 -11.92
C GLN A 201 27.27 12.28 -12.89
N TYR A 202 26.34 11.32 -12.72
CA TYR A 202 26.39 10.01 -13.40
C TYR A 202 25.28 9.78 -14.43
N PHE A 203 24.18 10.54 -14.41
CA PHE A 203 22.99 10.33 -15.25
C PHE A 203 22.58 11.57 -16.06
N CYS A 204 23.50 12.51 -16.21
CA CYS A 204 23.29 13.77 -16.89
C CYS A 204 24.48 14.05 -17.81
N ASN A 205 24.19 14.49 -19.04
CA ASN A 205 25.19 14.90 -20.02
C ASN A 205 25.32 16.44 -20.01
N PRO A 206 26.45 17.00 -19.51
CA PRO A 206 26.63 18.45 -19.43
C PRO A 206 26.75 19.14 -20.81
N GLU A 207 26.95 18.39 -21.89
CA GLU A 207 26.99 18.94 -23.25
C GLU A 207 25.61 19.39 -23.76
N GLU A 208 24.52 19.14 -23.01
CA GLU A 208 23.24 19.83 -23.22
C GLU A 208 23.40 21.33 -22.93
N ASN A 209 23.64 22.12 -23.98
CA ASN A 209 23.85 23.59 -24.04
C ASN A 209 22.76 24.49 -23.40
N SER A 210 21.93 24.01 -22.48
CA SER A 210 20.76 24.73 -21.95
C SER A 210 20.78 24.98 -20.43
N GLY A 211 21.80 24.53 -19.69
CA GLY A 211 21.89 24.72 -18.23
C GLY A 211 20.84 23.94 -17.41
N ASN A 212 19.93 23.23 -18.08
CA ASN A 212 18.98 22.29 -17.50
C ASN A 212 19.30 20.90 -18.02
N CYS A 213 20.23 20.22 -17.35
CA CYS A 213 20.60 18.88 -17.74
C CYS A 213 19.48 17.89 -17.44
N ARG A 214 19.00 17.17 -18.45
CA ARG A 214 17.94 16.19 -18.27
C ARG A 214 18.51 14.89 -17.69
N VAL A 215 18.19 14.61 -16.44
CA VAL A 215 18.54 13.33 -15.79
C VAL A 215 17.69 12.20 -16.41
N VAL A 216 18.36 11.17 -16.92
CA VAL A 216 17.73 9.96 -17.48
C VAL A 216 18.41 8.70 -16.92
N ASN A 217 17.69 7.58 -16.86
CA ASN A 217 18.24 6.34 -16.32
C ASN A 217 19.17 5.63 -17.33
N THR A 218 20.26 6.30 -17.67
CA THR A 218 21.32 5.86 -18.58
C THR A 218 22.61 6.53 -18.12
N TRP A 219 23.68 5.76 -17.94
CA TRP A 219 24.98 6.29 -17.52
C TRP A 219 25.44 7.38 -18.49
N GLY A 220 26.02 8.46 -17.97
CA GLY A 220 26.39 9.62 -18.80
C GLY A 220 25.22 10.50 -19.26
N GLY A 221 23.97 10.06 -19.09
CA GLY A 221 22.77 10.86 -19.39
C GLY A 221 22.29 10.78 -20.83
N PHE A 222 21.44 11.74 -21.21
CA PHE A 222 20.77 11.69 -22.51
C PHE A 222 21.78 11.85 -23.66
N ARG A 223 21.78 10.88 -24.59
CA ARG A 223 22.69 10.84 -25.75
C ARG A 223 24.18 10.79 -25.41
N ALA A 224 24.54 10.24 -24.25
CA ALA A 224 25.93 9.85 -24.00
C ALA A 224 26.40 8.86 -25.08
N ASP A 225 27.68 8.95 -25.46
CA ASP A 225 28.32 7.96 -26.31
C ASP A 225 28.84 6.77 -25.47
N ASP A 226 29.16 5.67 -26.14
CA ASP A 226 29.61 4.42 -25.48
C ASP A 226 30.82 4.64 -24.55
N PHE A 227 31.71 5.59 -24.88
CA PHE A 227 32.87 5.92 -24.05
C PHE A 227 32.46 6.62 -22.77
N THR A 228 31.58 7.61 -22.86
CA THR A 228 31.05 8.37 -21.72
C THR A 228 30.20 7.47 -20.82
N GLU A 229 29.33 6.63 -21.40
CA GLU A 229 28.53 5.67 -20.63
C GLU A 229 29.45 4.73 -19.83
N ASN A 230 30.48 4.18 -20.48
CA ASN A 230 31.43 3.28 -19.84
C ASN A 230 32.26 3.97 -18.76
N GLU A 231 32.80 5.16 -19.04
CA GLU A 231 33.58 5.94 -18.06
C GLU A 231 32.76 6.21 -16.79
N LYS A 232 31.51 6.65 -16.95
CA LYS A 232 30.62 6.94 -15.80
C LYS A 232 30.25 5.69 -15.02
N TYR A 233 30.01 4.58 -15.71
CA TYR A 233 29.73 3.31 -15.07
C TYR A 233 30.93 2.81 -14.24
N VAL A 234 32.13 2.77 -14.83
CA VAL A 234 33.35 2.28 -14.17
C VAL A 234 33.69 3.16 -12.97
N ASP A 235 33.66 4.48 -13.15
CA ASP A 235 33.91 5.45 -12.07
C ASP A 235 32.94 5.26 -10.90
N PHE A 236 31.66 5.00 -11.21
CA PHE A 236 30.65 4.73 -10.19
C PHE A 236 30.93 3.44 -9.44
N VAL A 237 31.17 2.34 -10.17
CA VAL A 237 31.37 1.02 -9.58
C VAL A 237 32.58 1.01 -8.66
N ASP A 238 33.69 1.61 -9.09
CA ASP A 238 34.92 1.71 -8.31
C ASP A 238 34.68 2.44 -6.97
N LYS A 239 33.93 3.54 -6.99
CA LYS A 239 33.74 4.39 -5.80
C LYS A 239 32.60 3.99 -4.89
N HIS A 240 31.56 3.36 -5.42
CA HIS A 240 30.25 3.32 -4.75
C HIS A 240 29.60 1.94 -4.67
N LEU A 241 30.08 0.93 -5.40
CA LEU A 241 29.43 -0.40 -5.37
C LEU A 241 29.48 -1.04 -3.98
N ASP A 242 30.66 -1.11 -3.36
CA ASP A 242 30.84 -1.85 -2.11
C ASP A 242 30.00 -1.28 -0.94
N PRO A 243 29.91 0.05 -0.73
CA PRO A 243 28.99 0.62 0.27
C PRO A 243 27.52 0.26 0.04
N ILE A 244 27.08 0.13 -1.21
CA ILE A 244 25.70 -0.25 -1.55
C ILE A 244 25.45 -1.72 -1.21
N LEU A 245 26.40 -2.60 -1.58
CA LEU A 245 26.30 -4.02 -1.26
C LEU A 245 26.28 -4.24 0.26
N GLU A 246 27.09 -3.50 1.02
CA GLU A 246 27.06 -3.57 2.48
C GLU A 246 25.73 -3.06 3.05
N TRP A 247 25.23 -1.92 2.56
CA TRP A 247 23.94 -1.38 3.01
C TRP A 247 22.78 -2.35 2.78
N SER A 248 22.78 -3.03 1.63
CA SER A 248 21.73 -3.99 1.25
C SER A 248 21.56 -5.14 2.25
N LYS A 249 22.64 -5.58 2.93
CA LYS A 249 22.60 -6.68 3.91
C LYS A 249 21.71 -6.40 5.11
N SER A 250 21.44 -5.12 5.40
CA SER A 250 20.52 -4.72 6.47
C SER A 250 19.04 -4.93 6.12
N PHE A 251 18.73 -5.17 4.85
CA PHE A 251 17.39 -5.38 4.34
C PHE A 251 17.18 -6.87 4.03
N PHE A 252 16.19 -7.52 4.63
CA PHE A 252 15.88 -8.94 4.35
C PHE A 252 17.05 -9.89 4.68
N SER A 253 17.77 -9.63 5.78
CA SER A 253 19.06 -10.27 6.11
C SER A 253 19.03 -11.80 6.20
N ASP A 254 17.90 -12.40 6.57
CA ASP A 254 17.70 -13.85 6.66
C ASP A 254 16.82 -14.43 5.53
N GLY A 255 16.62 -13.67 4.45
CA GLY A 255 15.68 -14.05 3.39
C GLY A 255 14.21 -13.92 3.83
N THR A 256 13.94 -13.27 4.97
CA THR A 256 12.59 -13.01 5.46
C THR A 256 12.43 -11.58 5.96
N GLN A 257 11.17 -11.12 6.03
CA GLN A 257 10.85 -9.82 6.61
C GLN A 257 9.46 -9.84 7.24
N THR A 258 9.38 -9.31 8.46
CA THR A 258 8.10 -9.01 9.10
C THR A 258 7.61 -7.64 8.65
N VAL A 259 6.37 -7.58 8.18
CA VAL A 259 5.73 -6.34 7.74
C VAL A 259 4.26 -6.30 8.14
N TYR A 260 3.64 -5.13 8.06
CA TYR A 260 2.18 -5.02 7.99
C TYR A 260 1.71 -5.01 6.55
N LEU A 261 0.91 -6.00 6.16
CA LEU A 261 0.14 -5.97 4.92
C LEU A 261 -1.11 -5.10 5.13
N VAL A 262 -1.22 -4.04 4.35
CA VAL A 262 -2.36 -3.12 4.35
C VAL A 262 -3.16 -3.32 3.06
N TRP A 263 -4.42 -3.70 3.18
CA TRP A 263 -5.28 -3.98 2.03
C TRP A 263 -6.52 -3.09 2.05
N GLN A 264 -6.78 -2.40 0.94
CA GLN A 264 -7.94 -1.53 0.83
C GLN A 264 -9.22 -2.35 0.70
N LEU A 265 -10.13 -2.17 1.66
CA LEU A 265 -11.45 -2.78 1.65
C LEU A 265 -12.43 -1.90 0.87
N LYS A 266 -12.44 -2.06 -0.46
CA LYS A 266 -13.25 -1.23 -1.38
C LYS A 266 -14.77 -1.48 -1.24
N ASP A 267 -15.18 -2.67 -0.82
CA ASP A 267 -16.59 -3.04 -0.74
C ASP A 267 -16.89 -3.77 0.59
N LEU A 268 -17.76 -3.16 1.40
CA LEU A 268 -18.30 -3.76 2.63
C LEU A 268 -19.49 -4.71 2.35
N GLY A 269 -20.01 -4.73 1.12
CA GLY A 269 -21.22 -5.45 0.76
C GLY A 269 -22.46 -4.92 1.50
N THR A 270 -23.53 -5.71 1.49
CA THR A 270 -24.76 -5.39 2.23
C THR A 270 -24.60 -5.71 3.71
N TYR A 271 -25.05 -4.79 4.57
CA TYR A 271 -25.10 -5.03 6.01
C TYR A 271 -26.12 -6.13 6.36
N ASP A 272 -25.68 -7.07 7.18
CA ASP A 272 -26.47 -8.16 7.72
C ASP A 272 -27.00 -7.77 9.10
N PHE A 273 -28.27 -7.34 9.16
CA PHE A 273 -28.92 -6.89 10.39
C PHE A 273 -29.16 -8.00 11.41
N GLU A 274 -29.24 -9.25 10.96
CA GLU A 274 -29.43 -10.41 11.85
C GLU A 274 -28.11 -10.76 12.54
N ARG A 275 -27.00 -10.64 11.81
CA ARG A 275 -25.66 -10.94 12.34
C ARG A 275 -24.88 -9.71 12.83
N ASN A 276 -25.48 -8.52 12.73
CA ASN A 276 -24.92 -7.22 13.10
C ASN A 276 -23.54 -6.96 12.47
N GLY A 277 -23.43 -7.06 11.15
CA GLY A 277 -22.13 -6.89 10.51
C GLY A 277 -22.10 -6.89 8.99
N PHE A 278 -20.88 -6.78 8.45
CA PHE A 278 -20.59 -6.85 7.03
C PHE A 278 -19.86 -8.15 6.68
N TRP A 279 -20.14 -8.69 5.49
CA TRP A 279 -19.44 -9.85 4.97
C TRP A 279 -18.26 -9.41 4.09
N ILE A 280 -17.05 -9.50 4.63
CA ILE A 280 -15.83 -8.96 4.00
C ILE A 280 -14.88 -10.07 3.53
N SER A 281 -13.99 -9.74 2.61
CA SER A 281 -12.93 -10.67 2.16
C SER A 281 -11.63 -10.38 2.90
N LEU A 282 -10.90 -11.42 3.32
CA LEU A 282 -9.57 -11.28 3.91
C LEU A 282 -8.48 -11.22 2.82
N PRO A 283 -7.33 -10.57 3.07
CA PRO A 283 -6.27 -10.36 2.09
C PRO A 283 -5.32 -11.58 1.93
N HIS A 284 -5.87 -12.76 1.68
CA HIS A 284 -5.12 -14.03 1.57
C HIS A 284 -5.06 -14.57 0.12
N LYS A 285 -5.81 -13.96 -0.81
CA LYS A 285 -5.82 -14.27 -2.26
C LYS A 285 -5.58 -13.00 -3.06
N ILE A 286 -4.36 -12.48 -3.00
CA ILE A 286 -3.94 -11.38 -3.87
C ILE A 286 -3.59 -12.01 -5.22
N ARG A 287 -4.62 -12.36 -6.02
CA ARG A 287 -4.39 -13.01 -7.32
C ARG A 287 -3.77 -11.98 -8.28
N ASN A 288 -2.59 -12.33 -8.78
CA ASN A 288 -1.81 -11.54 -9.74
C ASN A 288 -2.67 -10.97 -10.87
N GLY A 289 -2.71 -9.64 -10.90
CA GLY A 289 -3.10 -8.85 -12.05
C GLY A 289 -2.25 -7.61 -12.13
N ARG A 290 -1.94 -6.98 -10.99
CA ARG A 290 -0.97 -5.90 -10.85
C ARG A 290 -0.40 -5.99 -9.43
N GLY A 291 0.92 -6.17 -9.34
CA GLY A 291 1.64 -6.03 -8.08
C GLY A 291 1.29 -4.68 -7.46
N PHE A 292 1.19 -4.67 -6.13
CA PHE A 292 1.12 -3.50 -5.24
C PHE A 292 0.79 -2.20 -5.94
N ASP A 293 -0.43 -1.71 -5.80
CA ASP A 293 -0.90 -0.60 -6.62
C ASP A 293 -0.18 0.72 -6.28
N TYR A 294 1.00 0.88 -6.87
CA TYR A 294 1.28 1.93 -7.83
C TYR A 294 2.04 1.37 -9.04
N ASN A 295 1.29 0.73 -9.95
CA ASN A 295 1.63 0.44 -11.35
C ASN A 295 2.73 -0.61 -11.64
N SER A 296 2.37 -1.88 -11.51
CA SER A 296 2.73 -2.97 -12.46
C SER A 296 4.20 -3.13 -12.87
N THR A 297 5.11 -3.39 -11.94
CA THR A 297 6.40 -4.02 -12.27
C THR A 297 6.72 -5.18 -11.32
N ARG A 298 6.54 -6.40 -11.85
CA ARG A 298 7.16 -7.73 -11.64
C ARG A 298 7.62 -8.27 -10.27
N GLU A 299 7.64 -7.49 -9.19
CA GLU A 299 8.19 -7.75 -7.86
C GLU A 299 7.27 -8.16 -6.70
N SER A 300 6.28 -9.06 -6.85
CA SER A 300 5.23 -9.19 -5.81
C SER A 300 5.70 -9.91 -4.53
N TYR A 301 5.99 -9.19 -3.44
CA TYR A 301 6.26 -9.82 -2.13
C TYR A 301 5.10 -10.68 -1.60
N PHE A 302 3.86 -10.31 -1.93
CA PHE A 302 2.66 -11.03 -1.52
C PHE A 302 2.14 -11.90 -2.66
N PHE A 303 3.04 -12.69 -3.25
CA PHE A 303 2.74 -13.52 -4.42
C PHE A 303 1.98 -14.79 -4.03
N THR A 304 2.56 -15.63 -3.16
CA THR A 304 1.90 -16.87 -2.72
C THR A 304 1.60 -16.85 -1.24
N PHE A 305 0.33 -16.98 -0.86
CA PHE A 305 -0.04 -17.17 0.54
C PHE A 305 0.20 -18.64 0.94
N LEU A 306 1.23 -18.88 1.77
CA LEU A 306 1.64 -20.20 2.26
C LEU A 306 1.59 -20.25 3.80
N PRO A 307 0.40 -20.43 4.40
CA PRO A 307 0.23 -20.35 5.84
C PRO A 307 1.01 -21.44 6.58
N LYS A 308 1.70 -21.04 7.66
CA LYS A 308 2.41 -21.94 8.58
C LYS A 308 1.67 -22.20 9.90
N THR A 309 0.48 -21.63 10.04
CA THR A 309 -0.32 -21.67 11.27
C THR A 309 -1.70 -22.27 11.00
N ASP A 310 -2.30 -22.89 12.03
CA ASP A 310 -3.62 -23.54 11.91
C ASP A 310 -4.71 -22.56 11.46
N TYR A 311 -4.73 -21.35 12.02
CA TYR A 311 -5.69 -20.31 11.63
C TYR A 311 -5.45 -19.86 10.18
N GLY A 312 -4.20 -19.77 9.72
CA GLY A 312 -3.89 -19.45 8.33
C GLY A 312 -4.32 -20.55 7.36
N GLN A 313 -4.12 -21.82 7.73
CA GLN A 313 -4.58 -22.98 6.97
C GLN A 313 -6.11 -23.06 6.92
N GLN A 314 -6.79 -22.72 8.02
CA GLN A 314 -8.25 -22.60 8.05
C GLN A 314 -8.74 -21.53 7.07
N VAL A 315 -8.12 -20.34 7.06
CA VAL A 315 -8.43 -19.28 6.10
C VAL A 315 -8.24 -19.80 4.68
N LEU A 316 -7.06 -20.35 4.36
CA LEU A 316 -6.74 -20.86 3.02
C LEU A 316 -7.75 -21.93 2.57
N SER A 317 -8.04 -22.93 3.39
CA SER A 317 -8.94 -24.04 3.02
C SER A 317 -10.39 -23.61 2.81
N LYS A 318 -10.88 -22.64 3.59
CA LYS A 318 -12.25 -22.11 3.46
C LYS A 318 -12.40 -21.18 2.27
N THR A 319 -11.34 -20.50 1.86
CA THR A 319 -11.40 -19.51 0.80
C THR A 319 -10.90 -20.02 -0.55
N ASN A 320 -10.10 -21.10 -0.58
CA ASN A 320 -9.69 -21.84 -1.79
C ASN A 320 -10.78 -22.71 -2.42
N GLN A 321 -11.99 -22.70 -1.86
CA GLN A 321 -13.15 -23.36 -2.47
C GLN A 321 -13.52 -22.71 -3.82
N VAL A 322 -14.41 -23.36 -4.58
CA VAL A 322 -14.82 -22.99 -5.95
C VAL A 322 -15.16 -21.49 -6.05
N GLU A 323 -14.87 -20.84 -7.18
CA GLU A 323 -14.83 -19.37 -7.33
C GLU A 323 -16.12 -18.60 -6.93
N TYR A 324 -17.27 -19.26 -6.92
CA TYR A 324 -18.55 -18.70 -6.44
C TYR A 324 -18.73 -18.77 -4.92
N ILE A 325 -17.95 -19.62 -4.22
CA ILE A 325 -17.86 -19.74 -2.77
C ILE A 325 -16.70 -18.86 -2.29
N LYS A 326 -16.82 -17.54 -2.51
CA LYS A 326 -15.86 -16.62 -1.90
C LYS A 326 -16.10 -16.64 -0.40
N GLY A 327 -15.21 -17.31 0.34
CA GLY A 327 -15.22 -17.39 1.81
C GLY A 327 -15.13 -16.01 2.45
N LYS A 328 -16.25 -15.30 2.51
CA LYS A 328 -16.40 -14.03 3.22
C LYS A 328 -16.51 -14.31 4.71
N VAL A 329 -15.94 -13.41 5.50
CA VAL A 329 -15.99 -13.49 6.97
C VAL A 329 -16.83 -12.34 7.52
N LEU A 330 -17.51 -12.61 8.63
CA LEU A 330 -18.36 -11.61 9.29
C LEU A 330 -17.49 -10.62 10.06
N PHE A 331 -17.53 -9.36 9.65
CA PHE A 331 -17.06 -8.23 10.45
C PHE A 331 -18.23 -7.60 11.20
N LYS A 332 -18.31 -7.87 12.50
CA LYS A 332 -19.35 -7.32 13.36
C LYS A 332 -19.14 -5.83 13.59
N ILE A 333 -20.20 -5.06 13.44
CA ILE A 333 -20.23 -3.64 13.72
C ILE A 333 -21.68 -3.21 13.99
N GLU A 334 -21.86 -2.33 14.97
CA GLU A 334 -23.19 -1.85 15.35
C GLU A 334 -23.88 -1.08 14.22
N PRO A 335 -25.22 -1.17 14.10
CA PRO A 335 -25.97 -0.56 13.00
C PRO A 335 -25.72 0.95 12.83
N ASP A 336 -25.64 1.71 13.92
CA ASP A 336 -25.41 3.17 13.86
C ASP A 336 -24.05 3.52 13.27
N LYS A 337 -23.02 2.71 13.57
CA LYS A 337 -21.68 2.86 12.98
C LYS A 337 -21.67 2.40 11.53
N ALA A 338 -22.36 1.29 11.23
CA ALA A 338 -22.52 0.79 9.87
C ALA A 338 -23.19 1.84 8.96
N GLU A 339 -24.20 2.55 9.46
CA GLU A 339 -24.89 3.60 8.74
C GLU A 339 -23.95 4.73 8.33
N LYS A 340 -23.14 5.22 9.28
CA LYS A 340 -22.13 6.27 9.03
C LYS A 340 -21.16 5.82 7.94
N LEU A 341 -20.64 4.59 8.03
CA LEU A 341 -19.73 4.02 7.02
C LEU A 341 -20.39 3.81 5.66
N ILE A 342 -21.67 3.47 5.60
CA ILE A 342 -22.39 3.30 4.33
C ILE A 342 -22.61 4.65 3.66
N ASN A 343 -22.94 5.68 4.45
CA ASN A 343 -23.24 7.02 3.95
C ASN A 343 -22.00 7.83 3.59
N ASP A 344 -20.82 7.45 4.09
CA ASP A 344 -19.55 8.03 3.69
C ASP A 344 -19.09 7.47 2.32
N ARG A 345 -19.18 8.33 1.29
CA ARG A 345 -18.75 8.04 -0.09
C ARG A 345 -17.22 8.04 -0.27
N TYR A 346 -16.48 8.49 0.73
CA TYR A 346 -15.08 8.82 0.67
C TYR A 346 -14.23 7.98 1.62
N LYS A 347 -14.82 6.94 2.22
CA LYS A 347 -14.13 6.01 3.12
C LYS A 347 -12.95 5.32 2.44
N ASP A 348 -11.82 5.31 3.14
CA ASP A 348 -10.59 4.62 2.73
C ASP A 348 -10.30 3.46 3.68
N LEU A 349 -11.26 2.54 3.77
CA LEU A 349 -11.20 1.42 4.70
C LEU A 349 -9.96 0.56 4.44
N GLN A 350 -9.22 0.27 5.51
CA GLN A 350 -8.02 -0.55 5.45
C GLN A 350 -8.17 -1.80 6.32
N ILE A 351 -7.77 -2.94 5.78
CA ILE A 351 -7.51 -4.17 6.54
C ILE A 351 -6.01 -4.29 6.75
N VAL A 352 -5.59 -4.47 8.00
CA VAL A 352 -4.18 -4.50 8.39
C VAL A 352 -3.88 -5.85 9.02
N SER A 353 -2.90 -6.57 8.47
CA SER A 353 -2.49 -7.89 8.94
C SER A 353 -0.97 -7.93 9.13
N LYS A 354 -0.50 -8.43 10.28
CA LYS A 354 0.93 -8.68 10.46
C LYS A 354 1.32 -9.96 9.73
N VAL A 355 2.25 -9.85 8.78
CA VAL A 355 2.68 -10.97 7.95
C VAL A 355 4.19 -11.11 7.95
N LYS A 356 4.65 -12.33 7.72
CA LYS A 356 6.04 -12.64 7.44
C LYS A 356 6.17 -13.03 5.97
N ILE A 357 6.96 -12.25 5.22
CA ILE A 357 7.35 -12.54 3.85
C ILE A 357 8.59 -13.42 3.88
N VAL A 358 8.67 -14.38 2.96
CA VAL A 358 9.78 -15.32 2.80
C VAL A 358 10.20 -15.33 1.34
N PHE A 359 11.49 -15.18 1.08
CA PHE A 359 12.07 -15.40 -0.24
C PHE A 359 12.19 -16.90 -0.51
N GLU A 360 11.61 -17.36 -1.62
CA GLU A 360 11.54 -18.79 -1.98
C GLU A 360 12.58 -19.16 -3.06
N GLY A 361 13.31 -18.19 -3.59
CA GLY A 361 14.28 -18.38 -4.67
C GLY A 361 13.87 -17.69 -5.97
N LEU A 362 14.50 -18.06 -7.08
CA LEU A 362 14.25 -17.51 -8.41
C LEU A 362 13.22 -18.33 -9.19
N GLU A 363 12.49 -17.69 -10.10
CA GLU A 363 11.58 -18.38 -11.03
C GLU A 363 12.35 -19.39 -11.91
N GLU A 364 12.10 -20.69 -11.69
CA GLU A 364 12.80 -21.78 -12.38
C GLU A 364 12.43 -21.93 -13.87
N ALA A 365 11.29 -21.39 -14.29
CA ALA A 365 10.77 -21.55 -15.64
C ALA A 365 11.68 -20.94 -16.73
N ASN A 366 12.49 -19.94 -16.36
CA ASN A 366 13.47 -19.35 -17.25
C ASN A 366 14.75 -19.06 -16.45
N ARG A 367 15.78 -19.89 -16.67
CA ARG A 367 17.11 -19.74 -16.04
C ARG A 367 17.81 -18.40 -16.29
N PHE A 368 17.32 -17.61 -17.25
CA PHE A 368 17.81 -16.28 -17.59
C PHE A 368 16.89 -15.16 -17.09
N SER A 369 15.75 -15.48 -16.45
CA SER A 369 14.96 -14.52 -15.69
C SER A 369 15.33 -14.61 -14.22
N PHE A 370 16.09 -13.64 -13.73
CA PHE A 370 16.37 -13.46 -12.31
C PHE A 370 15.19 -12.80 -11.60
N THR A 371 14.01 -13.41 -11.69
CA THR A 371 12.80 -12.92 -11.04
C THR A 371 12.65 -13.61 -9.69
N PRO A 372 12.76 -12.87 -8.57
CA PRO A 372 12.61 -13.45 -7.25
C PRO A 372 11.15 -13.85 -7.00
N THR A 373 10.98 -14.95 -6.29
CA THR A 373 9.67 -15.47 -5.88
C THR A 373 9.55 -15.36 -4.37
N TYR A 374 8.33 -15.04 -3.92
CA TYR A 374 8.05 -14.78 -2.52
C TYR A 374 6.80 -15.53 -2.07
N SER A 375 6.84 -15.99 -0.84
CA SER A 375 5.65 -16.41 -0.10
C SER A 375 5.39 -15.48 1.07
N TYR A 376 4.18 -15.53 1.60
CA TYR A 376 3.85 -14.86 2.84
C TYR A 376 2.85 -15.66 3.67
N HIS A 377 2.89 -15.43 4.98
CA HIS A 377 1.91 -15.97 5.91
C HIS A 377 1.61 -15.00 7.04
N PHE A 378 0.43 -15.14 7.64
CA PHE A 378 0.04 -14.37 8.80
C PHE A 378 0.90 -14.75 10.02
N GLN A 379 1.49 -13.75 10.66
CA GLN A 379 2.27 -13.92 11.88
C GLN A 379 1.42 -13.73 13.14
N ASP A 380 0.33 -12.97 13.04
CA ASP A 380 -0.62 -12.71 14.11
C ASP A 380 -2.01 -13.21 13.67
N PRO A 381 -2.81 -13.88 14.52
CA PRO A 381 -4.22 -14.18 14.24
C PRO A 381 -5.10 -12.93 14.09
N ILE A 382 -4.68 -11.77 14.62
CA ILE A 382 -5.51 -10.58 14.64
C ILE A 382 -5.35 -9.80 13.34
N VAL A 383 -6.49 -9.52 12.73
CA VAL A 383 -6.63 -8.61 11.59
C VAL A 383 -7.35 -7.36 12.07
N GLU A 384 -6.75 -6.20 11.87
CA GLU A 384 -7.31 -4.91 12.30
C GLU A 384 -7.99 -4.20 11.12
N ILE A 385 -9.05 -3.44 11.37
CA ILE A 385 -9.78 -2.69 10.35
C ILE A 385 -9.82 -1.21 10.75
N PHE A 386 -9.52 -0.32 9.81
CA PHE A 386 -9.45 1.14 10.02
C PHE A 386 -10.37 1.89 9.05
N GLU A 387 -10.81 3.09 9.44
CA GLU A 387 -11.60 4.00 8.61
C GLU A 387 -10.76 4.80 7.62
N ASP A 388 -9.45 4.90 7.87
CA ASP A 388 -8.53 5.81 7.21
C ASP A 388 -7.22 5.12 6.77
N ILE A 389 -6.62 5.63 5.68
CA ILE A 389 -5.34 5.16 5.15
C ILE A 389 -4.14 5.45 6.07
N GLN A 390 -4.25 6.41 6.99
CA GLN A 390 -3.20 6.67 7.98
C GLN A 390 -3.16 5.62 9.09
N LEU A 391 -4.22 4.80 9.23
CA LEU A 391 -4.39 3.80 10.29
C LEU A 391 -4.51 4.40 11.68
N THR A 392 -5.24 5.51 11.79
CA THR A 392 -5.44 6.26 13.05
C THR A 392 -6.79 5.97 13.71
N GLN A 393 -7.82 5.63 12.92
CA GLN A 393 -9.18 5.41 13.38
C GLN A 393 -9.56 3.94 13.25
N LYS A 394 -9.30 3.16 14.31
CA LYS A 394 -9.61 1.73 14.34
C LYS A 394 -11.12 1.48 14.47
N LEU A 395 -11.68 0.76 13.51
CA LEU A 395 -13.06 0.29 13.52
C LEU A 395 -13.28 -0.91 14.43
N GLY A 396 -12.34 -1.84 14.38
CA GLY A 396 -12.46 -3.13 15.05
C GLY A 396 -11.37 -4.09 14.61
N SER A 397 -11.57 -5.36 14.95
CA SER A 397 -10.64 -6.43 14.59
C SER A 397 -11.35 -7.77 14.46
N LEU A 398 -10.73 -8.66 13.69
CA LEU A 398 -11.13 -10.06 13.54
C LEU A 398 -10.04 -10.95 14.14
N ASP A 399 -10.44 -12.00 14.86
CA ASP A 399 -9.53 -13.08 15.27
C ASP A 399 -9.68 -14.24 14.27
N MET A 400 -8.60 -14.54 13.54
CA MET A 400 -8.56 -15.60 12.54
C MET A 400 -8.83 -17.00 13.10
N ARG A 401 -8.69 -17.20 14.42
CA ARG A 401 -9.00 -18.47 15.11
C ARG A 401 -10.51 -18.69 15.27
N GLN A 402 -11.30 -17.62 15.17
CA GLN A 402 -12.74 -17.62 15.48
C GLN A 402 -13.56 -16.93 14.38
N LEU A 403 -13.17 -17.12 13.12
CA LEU A 403 -13.86 -16.53 11.99
C LEU A 403 -15.24 -17.17 11.79
N VAL A 404 -16.25 -16.32 11.66
CA VAL A 404 -17.58 -16.73 11.18
C VAL A 404 -17.59 -16.55 9.67
N TYR A 405 -17.74 -17.66 8.94
CA TYR A 405 -17.80 -17.67 7.49
C TYR A 405 -19.22 -17.53 6.99
N LYS A 406 -19.40 -16.89 5.84
CA LYS A 406 -20.70 -16.83 5.18
C LYS A 406 -21.04 -18.22 4.65
N GLU A 407 -22.13 -18.79 5.15
CA GLU A 407 -22.72 -20.01 4.58
C GLU A 407 -23.38 -19.65 3.24
N ASN A 408 -23.27 -20.55 2.27
CA ASN A 408 -23.89 -20.37 0.94
C ASN A 408 -25.39 -20.60 0.99
#